data_AF-A0A151WTU6-F1
#
_entry.id   AF-A0A151WTU6-F1
#
_cell.length_a   1.000
_cell.length_b   1.000
_cell.length_c   1.000
_cell.angle_alpha   90.00
_cell.angle_beta   90.00
_cell.angle_gamma   90.00
#
_symmetry.space_group_name_H-M   'P 1'
#
loop_
_entity.id
_entity.type
_entity.pdbx_description
1 polymer ?
#
loop_
_entity_poly.entity_id
_entity_poly.type
_entity_poly.pdbx_seq_one_letter_code
_entity_poly.pdbx_strand_id
1 'polypeptide(L)'
;MNPQQPIRSHSYVPSQPLRITYWNCRGAYSKKPEIEKISEELDIIILAETCLSPDHAFSIRGFDCIRLDSTSNNIRGLLILIRNSILFSIVDIQFNFLPALEILAVKIHLKDSILNIVGAYRHPSIPMTNSIINSFYSFMSQFNSVLLIGDFNAHHPLWGSQRCNSAGTTLCDLTESLNLICLNPNASPTFLSHPTRAPSVIDLVFASTNLSSLCCVSVGNDLLGSDHFPIYVSLNSFVRSVDTFSHRTRLSPLQWQCVAAWLEEHAGDIARETSEAALSISPQEGYNTFIQGIMTCIDKNSPQKNSNRIKFFNGGGRSSRGLPPAPWWTPQCDEAIRERAALLKTYKRIPSIENYAAYQETVRTTRKVLRRAKRKGWQNFCKNLNHLTPSTQIWRMLKRFKNRRLISNCGKGTGQTSSQTTEIQDIVAKFCPPSCSTPIPPIPASTENRLSWLDSPFSINELRAALDSVKTASSPGMDRVEYRLLKVLPEELLSCLLSLLNLFFCSAIFPTQSFISSRNPMERDIDPFL
;
A
#
# COMPACT_ATOMS: atom_id res chain seq x y z
N MET A 1 -30.51 -6.85 -16.79
CA MET A 1 -29.23 -6.27 -17.25
C MET A 1 -28.37 -6.03 -16.02
N ASN A 2 -27.22 -6.68 -15.93
CA ASN A 2 -26.29 -6.51 -14.81
C ASN A 2 -25.78 -5.07 -14.78
N PRO A 3 -25.81 -4.37 -13.63
CA PRO A 3 -25.15 -3.08 -13.52
C PRO A 3 -23.66 -3.30 -13.75
N GLN A 4 -23.11 -2.65 -14.77
CA GLN A 4 -21.69 -2.70 -15.10
C GLN A 4 -20.89 -2.37 -13.84
N GLN A 5 -20.07 -3.33 -13.39
CA GLN A 5 -19.10 -3.08 -12.33
C GLN A 5 -18.21 -1.91 -12.77
N PRO A 6 -17.90 -0.96 -11.87
CA PRO A 6 -17.08 0.19 -12.23
C PRO A 6 -15.73 -0.30 -12.73
N ILE A 7 -15.40 0.07 -13.96
CA ILE A 7 -14.11 -0.18 -14.60
C ILE A 7 -13.04 0.43 -13.69
N ARG A 8 -12.34 -0.42 -12.93
CA ARG A 8 -11.14 -0.05 -12.19
C ARG A 8 -10.10 0.30 -13.25
N SER A 9 -9.85 1.58 -13.48
CA SER A 9 -8.76 2.01 -14.35
C SER A 9 -7.44 1.69 -13.65
N HIS A 10 -6.87 0.53 -13.99
CA HIS A 10 -5.52 0.15 -13.59
C HIS A 10 -4.55 1.12 -14.27
N SER A 11 -3.99 2.07 -13.53
CA SER A 11 -2.90 2.85 -14.09
C SER A 11 -1.58 2.10 -14.01
N TYR A 12 -0.89 2.06 -15.13
CA TYR A 12 0.52 1.70 -15.18
C TYR A 12 1.31 3.00 -14.98
N VAL A 13 1.76 3.25 -13.75
CA VAL A 13 2.71 4.33 -13.50
C VAL A 13 4.05 3.91 -14.12
N PRO A 14 4.74 4.75 -14.92
CA PRO A 14 6.09 4.43 -15.35
C PRO A 14 6.96 4.33 -14.10
N SER A 15 7.54 3.16 -13.86
CA SER A 15 8.01 2.78 -12.53
C SER A 15 9.42 2.20 -12.61
N GLN A 16 10.29 2.67 -11.72
CA GLN A 16 11.55 2.03 -11.33
C GLN A 16 11.35 0.54 -11.00
N PRO A 17 12.41 -0.28 -11.11
CA PRO A 17 12.35 -1.71 -10.86
C PRO A 17 11.81 -2.04 -9.46
N LEU A 18 11.12 -3.18 -9.34
CA LEU A 18 10.65 -3.69 -8.05
C LEU A 18 11.86 -4.07 -7.19
N ARG A 19 11.96 -3.46 -6.01
CA ARG A 19 13.10 -3.69 -5.10
C ARG A 19 12.71 -4.61 -3.95
N ILE A 20 13.34 -5.76 -3.89
CA ILE A 20 13.09 -6.82 -2.91
C ILE A 20 14.34 -6.99 -2.06
N THR A 21 14.21 -7.28 -0.77
CA THR A 21 15.33 -7.76 0.03
C THR A 21 14.98 -9.01 0.82
N TYR A 22 15.99 -9.84 1.08
CA TYR A 22 15.96 -10.87 2.10
C TYR A 22 17.03 -10.59 3.16
N TRP A 23 16.68 -10.76 4.43
CA TRP A 23 17.64 -10.62 5.52
C TRP A 23 17.31 -11.53 6.70
N ASN A 24 18.22 -12.46 7.03
CA ASN A 24 18.19 -13.13 8.31
C ASN A 24 18.59 -12.14 9.41
N CYS A 25 17.57 -11.59 10.07
CA CYS A 25 17.73 -10.44 10.94
C CYS A 25 18.05 -10.85 12.38
N ARG A 26 17.90 -12.11 12.79
CA ARG A 26 18.10 -12.58 14.17
C ARG A 26 17.49 -11.66 15.23
N GLY A 27 16.17 -11.55 15.24
CA GLY A 27 15.40 -10.74 16.16
C GLY A 27 14.98 -9.40 15.56
N ALA A 28 13.83 -9.38 14.89
CA ALA A 28 13.29 -8.24 14.17
C ALA A 28 12.95 -7.05 15.09
N TYR A 29 12.39 -7.31 16.28
CA TYR A 29 12.02 -6.24 17.22
C TYR A 29 13.23 -5.37 17.60
N SER A 30 14.36 -6.04 17.85
CA SER A 30 15.58 -5.38 18.31
C SER A 30 16.20 -4.43 17.27
N LYS A 31 15.93 -4.72 15.99
CA LYS A 31 16.45 -4.09 14.76
C LYS A 31 15.39 -3.31 13.98
N LYS A 32 14.25 -3.03 14.62
CA LYS A 32 13.15 -2.27 14.01
C LYS A 32 13.59 -0.92 13.43
N PRO A 33 14.46 -0.11 14.09
CA PRO A 33 14.97 1.13 13.50
C PRO A 33 15.70 0.92 12.17
N GLU A 34 16.52 -0.13 12.07
CA GLU A 34 17.24 -0.51 10.85
C GLU A 34 16.26 -0.97 9.75
N ILE A 35 15.28 -1.80 10.10
CA ILE A 35 14.23 -2.28 9.18
C ILE A 35 13.40 -1.09 8.64
N GLU A 36 13.03 -0.15 9.51
CA GLU A 36 12.31 1.06 9.09
C GLU A 36 13.15 1.89 8.12
N LYS A 37 14.47 1.98 8.33
CA LYS A 37 15.36 2.73 7.45
C LYS A 37 15.45 2.11 6.05
N ILE A 38 15.71 0.81 5.95
CA ILE A 38 15.79 0.13 4.64
C ILE A 38 14.44 0.13 3.92
N SER A 39 13.32 0.17 4.65
CA SER A 39 11.96 0.22 4.07
C SER A 39 11.65 1.50 3.29
N GLU A 40 12.45 2.56 3.46
CA GLU A 40 12.34 3.80 2.68
C GLU A 40 12.63 3.55 1.18
N GLU A 41 13.47 2.55 0.88
CA GLU A 41 13.98 2.27 -0.46
C GLU A 41 13.52 0.91 -1.03
N LEU A 42 12.78 0.12 -0.28
CA LEU A 42 12.42 -1.25 -0.68
C LEU A 42 10.92 -1.42 -0.84
N ASP A 43 10.49 -2.28 -1.74
CA ASP A 43 9.07 -2.53 -1.98
C ASP A 43 8.58 -3.80 -1.27
N ILE A 44 9.47 -4.80 -1.16
CA ILE A 44 9.20 -6.06 -0.46
C ILE A 44 10.42 -6.40 0.42
N ILE A 45 10.19 -6.79 1.67
CA ILE A 45 11.24 -7.16 2.62
C ILE A 45 10.88 -8.51 3.23
N ILE A 46 11.76 -9.50 3.07
CA ILE A 46 11.62 -10.83 3.67
C ILE A 46 12.63 -10.92 4.81
N LEU A 47 12.14 -11.21 6.00
CA LEU A 47 12.93 -11.33 7.21
C LEU A 47 12.85 -12.77 7.73
N ALA A 48 14.00 -13.33 8.08
CA ALA A 48 14.09 -14.61 8.78
C ALA A 48 14.66 -14.45 10.19
N GLU A 49 14.44 -15.48 11.01
CA GLU A 49 14.71 -15.49 12.45
C GLU A 49 14.14 -14.23 13.11
N THR A 50 12.87 -13.92 12.84
CA THR A 50 12.22 -12.69 13.32
C THR A 50 12.10 -12.68 14.84
N CYS A 51 12.01 -13.87 15.44
CA CYS A 51 11.87 -14.11 16.86
C CYS A 51 10.67 -13.38 17.49
N LEU A 52 9.58 -13.27 16.73
CA LEU A 52 8.33 -12.67 17.19
C LEU A 52 7.40 -13.77 17.69
N SER A 53 6.67 -13.50 18.78
CA SER A 53 5.54 -14.33 19.18
C SER A 53 4.23 -13.78 18.59
N PRO A 54 3.17 -14.60 18.52
CA PRO A 54 1.85 -14.17 18.06
C PRO A 54 1.33 -12.93 18.81
N ASP A 55 1.64 -12.82 20.11
CA ASP A 55 1.20 -11.70 20.96
C ASP A 55 2.02 -10.41 20.76
N HIS A 56 3.21 -10.52 20.15
CA HIS A 56 4.06 -9.36 19.91
C HIS A 56 3.60 -8.58 18.67
N ALA A 57 3.05 -7.39 18.92
CA ALA A 57 2.72 -6.42 17.88
C ALA A 57 3.98 -5.94 17.15
N PHE A 58 4.06 -6.21 15.85
CA PHE A 58 5.11 -5.71 14.97
C PHE A 58 4.52 -5.26 13.64
N SER A 59 4.77 -3.99 13.30
CA SER A 59 4.36 -3.37 12.04
C SER A 59 5.43 -2.41 11.54
N ILE A 60 5.57 -2.30 10.22
CA ILE A 60 6.39 -1.29 9.55
C ILE A 60 5.44 -0.41 8.75
N ARG A 61 5.58 0.91 8.91
CA ARG A 61 4.68 1.88 8.29
C ARG A 61 4.74 1.73 6.76
N GLY A 62 3.58 1.74 6.11
CA GLY A 62 3.50 1.66 4.64
C GLY A 62 3.63 0.25 4.08
N PHE A 63 3.69 -0.78 4.95
CA PHE A 63 3.77 -2.17 4.56
C PHE A 63 2.66 -2.99 5.22
N ASP A 64 2.14 -3.94 4.46
CA ASP A 64 1.43 -5.11 4.98
C ASP A 64 2.44 -6.08 5.58
N CYS A 65 2.08 -6.72 6.69
CA CYS A 65 2.94 -7.63 7.42
C CYS A 65 2.31 -9.03 7.40
N ILE A 66 2.92 -9.96 6.69
CA ILE A 66 2.58 -11.37 6.65
C ILE A 66 3.62 -12.10 7.47
N ARG A 67 3.21 -12.96 8.39
CA ARG A 67 4.11 -13.57 9.37
C ARG A 67 3.82 -15.04 9.59
N LEU A 68 4.88 -15.78 9.86
CA LEU A 68 4.89 -17.12 10.40
C LEU A 68 5.70 -17.03 11.70
N ASP A 69 4.99 -17.01 12.83
CA ASP A 69 5.61 -16.90 14.16
C ASP A 69 5.84 -18.31 14.73
N SER A 70 6.96 -18.54 15.41
CA SER A 70 7.18 -19.82 16.11
C SER A 70 6.29 -19.91 17.36
N THR A 71 5.63 -21.06 17.49
CA THR A 71 4.76 -21.43 18.62
C THR A 71 5.48 -22.28 19.67
N SER A 72 6.75 -22.66 19.44
CA SER A 72 7.51 -23.54 20.33
C SER A 72 8.74 -22.84 20.93
N ASN A 73 9.31 -23.42 21.99
CA ASN A 73 10.47 -22.90 22.73
C ASN A 73 11.72 -22.63 21.88
N ASN A 74 11.75 -23.05 20.60
CA ASN A 74 12.71 -22.60 19.60
C ASN A 74 12.14 -21.41 18.82
N ILE A 75 12.37 -20.22 19.35
CA ILE A 75 11.93 -18.95 18.77
C ILE A 75 12.61 -18.75 17.40
N ARG A 76 11.89 -19.07 16.31
CA ARG A 76 12.23 -18.68 14.92
C ARG A 76 10.96 -18.22 14.20
N GLY A 77 11.02 -17.91 12.91
CA GLY A 77 9.90 -17.31 12.21
C GLY A 77 10.33 -16.50 11.00
N LEU A 78 9.40 -16.42 10.05
CA LEU A 78 9.52 -15.69 8.80
C LEU A 78 8.50 -14.54 8.75
N LEU A 79 8.87 -13.46 8.08
CA LEU A 79 8.00 -12.31 7.91
C LEU A 79 8.24 -11.65 6.55
N ILE A 80 7.16 -11.43 5.81
CA ILE A 80 7.18 -10.69 4.54
C ILE A 80 6.45 -9.36 4.74
N LEU A 81 7.18 -8.26 4.53
CA LEU A 81 6.62 -6.91 4.43
C LEU A 81 6.40 -6.58 2.96
N ILE A 82 5.19 -6.17 2.59
CA ILE A 82 4.85 -5.75 1.22
C ILE A 82 4.30 -4.33 1.24
N ARG A 83 4.86 -3.43 0.43
CA ARG A 83 4.40 -2.03 0.36
C ARG A 83 2.89 -1.97 0.06
N ASN A 84 2.12 -1.19 0.83
CA ASN A 84 0.64 -1.18 0.75
C ASN A 84 0.07 -0.83 -0.63
N SER A 85 0.86 -0.21 -1.51
CA SER A 85 0.45 0.10 -2.89
C SER A 85 0.46 -1.11 -3.81
N ILE A 86 1.11 -2.22 -3.42
CA ILE A 86 1.28 -3.41 -4.27
C ILE A 86 0.11 -4.36 -4.06
N LEU A 87 -0.48 -4.81 -5.17
CA LEU A 87 -1.48 -5.88 -5.14
C LEU A 87 -0.82 -7.24 -4.98
N PHE A 88 -1.23 -7.97 -3.94
CA PHE A 88 -0.76 -9.32 -3.68
C PHE A 88 -1.86 -10.22 -3.14
N SER A 89 -1.67 -11.53 -3.29
CA SER A 89 -2.40 -12.56 -2.56
C SER A 89 -1.41 -13.48 -1.82
N ILE A 90 -1.82 -14.01 -0.67
CA ILE A 90 -1.03 -14.99 0.06
C ILE A 90 -1.21 -16.33 -0.64
N VAL A 91 -0.11 -17.05 -0.87
CA VAL A 91 -0.18 -18.41 -1.42
C VAL A 91 -0.49 -19.36 -0.27
N ASP A 92 -1.51 -20.18 -0.45
CA ASP A 92 -1.89 -21.20 0.51
C ASP A 92 -0.93 -22.39 0.43
N ILE A 93 -0.37 -22.77 1.57
CA ILE A 93 0.66 -23.81 1.67
C ILE A 93 0.01 -25.06 2.26
N GLN A 94 -0.33 -26.01 1.38
CA GLN A 94 -1.02 -27.25 1.74
C GLN A 94 -0.07 -28.34 2.29
N PHE A 95 1.23 -28.07 2.35
CA PHE A 95 2.26 -29.01 2.78
C PHE A 95 2.83 -28.64 4.15
N ASN A 96 3.17 -29.66 4.95
CA ASN A 96 3.89 -29.44 6.20
C ASN A 96 5.40 -29.60 5.99
N PHE A 97 6.14 -28.50 6.10
CA PHE A 97 7.59 -28.46 5.94
C PHE A 97 8.36 -28.46 7.28
N LEU A 98 7.65 -28.30 8.39
CA LEU A 98 8.26 -28.29 9.72
C LEU A 98 8.66 -29.71 10.15
N PRO A 99 9.73 -29.84 10.96
CA PRO A 99 10.56 -28.76 11.52
C PRO A 99 11.75 -28.36 10.63
N ALA A 100 11.91 -28.94 9.43
CA ALA A 100 13.12 -28.75 8.63
C ALA A 100 13.18 -27.38 7.94
N LEU A 101 12.02 -26.88 7.48
CA LEU A 101 11.92 -25.74 6.60
C LEU A 101 10.69 -24.89 6.94
N GLU A 102 10.92 -23.59 7.16
CA GLU A 102 9.87 -22.58 7.26
C GLU A 102 9.71 -21.92 5.88
N ILE A 103 8.46 -21.71 5.44
CA ILE A 103 8.16 -21.07 4.15
C ILE A 103 7.03 -20.05 4.31
N LEU A 104 7.19 -18.90 3.66
CA LEU A 104 6.10 -17.97 3.36
C LEU A 104 6.11 -17.65 1.87
N ALA A 105 4.95 -17.65 1.23
CA ALA A 105 4.84 -17.39 -0.20
C ALA A 105 3.73 -16.38 -0.52
N VAL A 106 4.02 -15.49 -1.46
CA VAL A 106 3.10 -14.45 -1.90
C VAL A 106 3.09 -14.35 -3.42
N LYS A 107 1.92 -14.06 -3.96
CA LYS A 107 1.69 -13.89 -5.39
C LYS A 107 1.49 -12.40 -5.68
N ILE A 108 2.40 -11.83 -6.45
CA ILE A 108 2.39 -10.43 -6.89
C ILE A 108 1.86 -10.35 -8.31
N HIS A 109 0.88 -9.47 -8.54
CA HIS A 109 0.35 -9.24 -9.89
C HIS A 109 1.22 -8.20 -10.61
N LEU A 110 1.91 -8.64 -11.65
CA LEU A 110 2.62 -7.77 -12.58
C LEU A 110 1.66 -7.32 -13.69
N LYS A 111 2.12 -6.43 -14.57
CA LYS A 111 1.29 -5.88 -15.66
C LYS A 111 0.68 -6.98 -16.54
N ASP A 112 1.51 -7.88 -17.06
CA ASP A 112 1.08 -8.94 -18.00
C ASP A 112 1.40 -10.35 -17.47
N SER A 113 1.81 -10.47 -16.21
CA SER A 113 2.23 -11.75 -15.63
C SER A 113 2.03 -11.81 -14.12
N ILE A 114 2.36 -12.94 -13.53
CA ILE A 114 2.31 -13.18 -12.10
C ILE A 114 3.72 -13.54 -11.64
N LEU A 115 4.15 -12.91 -10.55
CA LEU A 115 5.39 -13.25 -9.86
C LEU A 115 5.04 -13.94 -8.54
N ASN A 116 5.52 -15.17 -8.34
CA ASN A 116 5.46 -15.81 -7.03
C ASN A 116 6.78 -15.55 -6.32
N ILE A 117 6.72 -15.05 -5.08
CA ILE A 117 7.90 -14.85 -4.23
C ILE A 117 7.78 -15.82 -3.07
N VAL A 118 8.79 -16.69 -2.92
CA VAL A 118 8.87 -17.70 -1.87
C VAL A 118 10.03 -17.36 -0.96
N GLY A 119 9.71 -16.93 0.26
CA GLY A 119 10.67 -16.74 1.34
C GLY A 119 10.85 -18.04 2.11
N ALA A 120 12.10 -18.49 2.28
CA ALA A 120 12.41 -19.76 2.95
C ALA A 120 13.47 -19.61 4.04
N TYR A 121 13.37 -20.46 5.07
CA TYR A 121 14.40 -20.63 6.09
C TYR A 121 14.55 -22.11 6.43
N ARG A 122 15.71 -22.70 6.12
CA ARG A 122 16.03 -24.09 6.46
C ARG A 122 16.78 -24.14 7.78
N HIS A 123 16.32 -24.98 8.70
CA HIS A 123 17.03 -25.21 9.96
C HIS A 123 18.36 -25.96 9.70
N PRO A 124 19.51 -25.47 10.21
CA PRO A 124 20.83 -26.00 9.84
C PRO A 124 21.02 -27.46 10.23
N SER A 125 20.56 -27.82 11.44
CA SER A 125 20.78 -29.14 12.05
C SER A 125 19.69 -30.16 11.73
N ILE A 126 18.66 -29.79 10.97
CA ILE A 126 17.53 -30.67 10.66
C ILE A 126 17.64 -31.12 9.20
N PRO A 127 17.72 -32.43 8.92
CA PRO A 127 17.78 -32.92 7.55
C PRO A 127 16.42 -32.74 6.86
N MET A 128 16.44 -32.43 5.56
CA MET A 128 15.22 -32.53 4.74
C MET A 128 15.03 -33.99 4.37
N THR A 129 14.00 -34.64 4.91
CA THR A 129 13.66 -36.01 4.54
C THR A 129 13.14 -36.07 3.11
N ASN A 130 13.17 -37.25 2.48
CA ASN A 130 12.64 -37.43 1.12
C ASN A 130 11.18 -36.97 0.97
N SER A 131 10.36 -37.13 2.03
CA SER A 131 8.98 -36.62 2.04
C SER A 131 8.92 -35.09 1.97
N ILE A 132 9.77 -34.39 2.73
CA ILE A 132 9.86 -32.92 2.69
C ILE A 132 10.40 -32.44 1.34
N ILE A 133 11.42 -33.12 0.81
CA ILE A 133 11.99 -32.84 -0.52
C ILE A 133 10.93 -32.97 -1.61
N ASN A 134 10.18 -34.08 -1.63
CA ASN A 134 9.10 -34.31 -2.59
C ASN A 134 7.98 -33.28 -2.45
N SER A 135 7.59 -32.96 -1.21
CA SER A 135 6.58 -31.92 -0.94
C SER A 135 7.04 -30.55 -1.43
N PHE A 136 8.32 -30.22 -1.24
CA PHE A 136 8.91 -28.96 -1.70
C PHE A 136 8.95 -28.91 -3.23
N TYR A 137 9.33 -30.00 -3.88
CA TYR A 137 9.29 -30.13 -5.34
C TYR A 137 7.87 -29.93 -5.87
N SER A 138 6.87 -30.64 -5.34
CA SER A 138 5.46 -30.50 -5.72
C SER A 138 4.91 -29.09 -5.47
N PHE A 139 5.33 -28.45 -4.38
CA PHE A 139 4.94 -27.07 -4.09
C PHE A 139 5.58 -26.08 -5.05
N MET A 140 6.84 -26.25 -5.43
CA MET A 140 7.54 -25.32 -6.30
C MET A 140 7.16 -25.50 -7.78
N SER A 141 6.89 -26.73 -8.21
CA SER A 141 6.56 -27.07 -9.61
C SER A 141 5.22 -26.50 -10.08
N GLN A 142 4.35 -26.07 -9.16
CA GLN A 142 3.11 -25.37 -9.50
C GLN A 142 3.33 -23.95 -10.05
N PHE A 143 4.54 -23.38 -9.89
CA PHE A 143 4.83 -22.00 -10.27
C PHE A 143 5.61 -21.93 -11.58
N ASN A 144 5.02 -21.32 -12.61
CA ASN A 144 5.75 -21.02 -13.85
C ASN A 144 6.78 -19.89 -13.69
N SER A 145 6.58 -18.99 -12.71
CA SER A 145 7.42 -17.81 -12.51
C SER A 145 7.59 -17.58 -11.02
N VAL A 146 8.75 -17.97 -10.49
CA VAL A 146 9.06 -17.91 -9.06
C VAL A 146 10.42 -17.29 -8.78
N LEU A 147 10.46 -16.50 -7.71
CA LEU A 147 11.68 -16.04 -7.04
C LEU A 147 11.73 -16.70 -5.67
N LEU A 148 12.63 -17.67 -5.51
CA LEU A 148 12.91 -18.34 -4.25
C LEU A 148 14.09 -17.65 -3.57
N ILE A 149 13.90 -17.18 -2.35
CA ILE A 149 14.93 -16.44 -1.62
C ILE A 149 14.90 -16.79 -0.14
N GLY A 150 16.06 -17.05 0.46
CA GLY A 150 16.08 -17.59 1.81
C GLY A 150 17.46 -17.90 2.36
N ASP A 151 17.52 -18.23 3.64
CA ASP A 151 18.67 -18.82 4.31
C ASP A 151 18.47 -20.33 4.31
N PHE A 152 19.27 -21.01 3.49
CA PHE A 152 19.15 -22.46 3.31
C PHE A 152 20.10 -23.23 4.21
N ASN A 153 21.03 -22.56 4.91
CA ASN A 153 22.09 -23.22 5.67
C ASN A 153 22.77 -24.36 4.86
N ALA A 154 22.95 -24.13 3.56
CA ALA A 154 23.39 -25.11 2.57
C ALA A 154 24.66 -24.60 1.87
N HIS A 155 25.67 -25.46 1.80
CA HIS A 155 26.96 -25.12 1.21
C HIS A 155 27.17 -25.91 -0.08
N HIS A 156 27.41 -25.20 -1.18
CA HIS A 156 27.74 -25.81 -2.47
C HIS A 156 28.64 -24.87 -3.29
N PRO A 157 29.61 -25.40 -4.08
CA PRO A 157 30.45 -24.59 -4.98
C PRO A 157 29.66 -23.73 -5.98
N LEU A 158 28.47 -24.18 -6.40
CA LEU A 158 27.60 -23.47 -7.36
C LEU A 158 27.31 -22.02 -6.96
N TRP A 159 27.16 -21.74 -5.66
CA TRP A 159 26.93 -20.39 -5.13
C TRP A 159 28.13 -19.84 -4.35
N GLY A 160 29.33 -20.36 -4.61
CA GLY A 160 30.58 -19.81 -4.10
C GLY A 160 31.00 -20.28 -2.70
N SER A 161 30.43 -21.39 -2.18
CA SER A 161 30.99 -22.04 -0.99
C SER A 161 32.22 -22.88 -1.35
N GLN A 162 33.26 -22.86 -0.52
CA GLN A 162 34.45 -23.72 -0.70
C GLN A 162 34.18 -25.20 -0.41
N ARG A 163 33.12 -25.48 0.36
CA ARG A 163 32.72 -26.83 0.76
C ARG A 163 31.35 -27.16 0.21
N CYS A 164 31.11 -28.45 0.01
CA CYS A 164 29.80 -29.00 -0.26
C CYS A 164 29.30 -29.76 0.97
N ASN A 165 28.04 -29.58 1.38
CA ASN A 165 27.39 -30.43 2.38
C ASN A 165 26.14 -31.11 1.79
N SER A 166 25.59 -32.10 2.50
CA SER A 166 24.42 -32.85 2.03
C SER A 166 23.23 -31.96 1.68
N ALA A 167 22.96 -30.94 2.51
CA ALA A 167 21.91 -29.96 2.24
C ALA A 167 22.17 -29.16 0.93
N GLY A 168 23.44 -28.85 0.64
CA GLY A 168 23.85 -28.19 -0.60
C GLY A 168 23.66 -29.08 -1.82
N THR A 169 24.05 -30.35 -1.76
CA THR A 169 23.78 -31.33 -2.83
C THR A 169 22.28 -31.46 -3.09
N THR A 170 21.49 -31.74 -2.05
CA THR A 170 20.03 -31.85 -2.18
C THR A 170 19.38 -30.60 -2.76
N LEU A 171 19.81 -29.41 -2.31
CA LEU A 171 19.27 -28.16 -2.84
C LEU A 171 19.68 -27.95 -4.30
N CYS A 172 20.92 -28.29 -4.68
CA CYS A 172 21.40 -28.22 -6.06
C CYS A 172 20.53 -29.10 -6.97
N ASP A 173 20.36 -30.37 -6.62
CA ASP A 173 19.55 -31.34 -7.39
C ASP A 173 18.09 -30.89 -7.53
N LEU A 174 17.51 -30.32 -6.45
CA LEU A 174 16.17 -29.76 -6.45
C LEU A 174 16.05 -28.55 -7.40
N THR A 175 17.01 -27.62 -7.33
CA THR A 175 16.99 -26.41 -8.17
C THR A 175 17.17 -26.75 -9.64
N GLU A 176 18.01 -27.74 -9.96
CA GLU A 176 18.17 -28.25 -11.32
C GLU A 176 16.88 -28.90 -11.83
N SER A 177 16.27 -29.78 -11.02
CA SER A 177 15.00 -30.44 -11.35
C SER A 177 13.82 -29.47 -11.53
N LEU A 178 13.89 -28.29 -10.90
CA LEU A 178 12.88 -27.22 -10.97
C LEU A 178 13.22 -26.15 -12.04
N ASN A 179 14.33 -26.31 -12.78
CA ASN A 179 14.84 -25.31 -13.74
C ASN A 179 15.01 -23.91 -13.12
N LEU A 180 15.56 -23.86 -11.90
CA LEU A 180 15.85 -22.61 -11.20
C LEU A 180 17.31 -22.23 -11.36
N ILE A 181 17.56 -20.96 -11.66
CA ILE A 181 18.91 -20.41 -11.83
C ILE A 181 19.33 -19.72 -10.54
N CYS A 182 20.51 -20.06 -10.02
CA CYS A 182 21.14 -19.35 -8.92
C CYS A 182 21.59 -17.96 -9.36
N LEU A 183 21.13 -16.91 -8.67
CA LEU A 183 21.41 -15.52 -9.01
C LEU A 183 22.42 -14.86 -8.06
N ASN A 184 22.95 -15.59 -7.09
CA ASN A 184 23.93 -15.04 -6.15
C ASN A 184 25.18 -14.53 -6.88
N PRO A 185 25.67 -13.33 -6.53
CA PRO A 185 26.91 -12.82 -7.11
C PRO A 185 28.11 -13.65 -6.64
N ASN A 186 29.06 -13.86 -7.55
CA ASN A 186 30.30 -14.58 -7.25
C ASN A 186 31.08 -13.90 -6.10
N ALA A 187 31.77 -14.72 -5.30
CA ALA A 187 32.69 -14.29 -4.25
C ALA A 187 32.12 -13.29 -3.21
N SER A 188 30.81 -13.31 -2.97
CA SER A 188 30.13 -12.39 -2.05
C SER A 188 29.55 -13.15 -0.85
N PRO A 189 30.25 -13.21 0.31
CA PRO A 189 29.74 -13.91 1.48
C PRO A 189 28.48 -13.24 2.01
N THR A 190 27.45 -14.03 2.29
CA THR A 190 26.18 -13.56 2.86
C THR A 190 26.11 -13.73 4.37
N PHE A 191 26.99 -14.55 4.94
CA PHE A 191 27.12 -14.78 6.37
C PHE A 191 28.55 -14.50 6.86
N LEU A 192 28.67 -13.70 7.93
CA LEU A 192 29.94 -13.36 8.56
C LEU A 192 29.85 -13.59 10.08
N SER A 193 30.49 -14.67 10.53
CA SER A 193 30.46 -15.09 11.94
C SER A 193 31.68 -14.61 12.73
N HIS A 194 31.98 -15.31 13.82
CA HIS A 194 33.16 -15.11 14.67
C HIS A 194 34.47 -15.31 13.86
N PRO A 195 35.58 -14.63 14.22
CA PRO A 195 36.87 -14.71 13.49
C PRO A 195 37.38 -16.12 13.20
N THR A 196 37.03 -17.09 14.07
CA THR A 196 37.45 -18.49 13.97
C THR A 196 36.70 -19.28 12.90
N ARG A 197 35.66 -18.71 12.29
CA ARG A 197 34.87 -19.35 11.24
C ARG A 197 34.95 -18.53 9.96
N ALA A 198 35.26 -19.20 8.86
CA ALA A 198 35.26 -18.60 7.54
C ALA A 198 33.86 -18.03 7.18
N PRO A 199 33.80 -16.89 6.47
CA PRO A 199 32.56 -16.40 5.89
C PRO A 199 31.94 -17.44 4.95
N SER A 200 30.62 -17.43 4.79
CA SER A 200 29.93 -18.38 3.91
C SER A 200 28.81 -17.75 3.12
N VAL A 201 28.42 -18.42 2.02
CA VAL A 201 27.24 -18.08 1.22
C VAL A 201 26.15 -19.12 1.53
N ILE A 202 25.18 -18.73 2.35
CA ILE A 202 24.07 -19.60 2.80
C ILE A 202 22.70 -18.97 2.60
N ASP A 203 22.65 -17.63 2.53
CA ASP A 203 21.49 -16.90 2.02
C ASP A 203 21.55 -16.89 0.48
N LEU A 204 20.54 -17.45 -0.18
CA LEU A 204 20.53 -17.75 -1.61
C LEU A 204 19.29 -17.17 -2.31
N VAL A 205 19.46 -16.84 -3.59
CA VAL A 205 18.42 -16.36 -4.50
C VAL A 205 18.39 -17.24 -5.73
N PHE A 206 17.24 -17.83 -6.00
CA PHE A 206 16.97 -18.60 -7.21
C PHE A 206 15.77 -18.02 -7.94
N ALA A 207 15.82 -18.02 -9.27
CA ALA A 207 14.70 -17.59 -10.09
C ALA A 207 14.42 -18.57 -11.22
N SER A 208 13.14 -18.68 -11.62
CA SER A 208 12.78 -19.34 -12.88
C SER A 208 13.54 -18.74 -14.05
N THR A 209 13.84 -19.56 -15.06
CA THR A 209 14.58 -19.14 -16.27
C THR A 209 14.00 -17.88 -16.91
N ASN A 210 12.68 -17.75 -16.99
CA ASN A 210 11.98 -16.61 -17.57
C ASN A 210 12.05 -15.31 -16.74
N LEU A 211 12.43 -15.40 -15.46
CA LEU A 211 12.62 -14.26 -14.55
C LEU A 211 14.09 -13.88 -14.39
N SER A 212 14.99 -14.85 -14.53
CA SER A 212 16.43 -14.70 -14.22
C SER A 212 17.07 -13.48 -14.89
N SER A 213 16.77 -13.25 -16.18
CA SER A 213 17.33 -12.14 -16.97
C SER A 213 16.81 -10.75 -16.58
N LEU A 214 15.70 -10.68 -15.84
CA LEU A 214 15.10 -9.44 -15.35
C LEU A 214 15.58 -9.07 -13.94
N CYS A 215 16.27 -9.99 -13.27
CA CYS A 215 16.73 -9.83 -11.90
C CYS A 215 18.19 -9.37 -11.85
N CYS A 216 18.46 -8.36 -11.04
CA CYS A 216 19.80 -7.99 -10.62
C CYS A 216 19.94 -8.21 -9.11
N VAL A 217 20.93 -9.00 -8.68
CA VAL A 217 21.16 -9.35 -7.28
C VAL A 217 22.45 -8.72 -6.78
N SER A 218 22.40 -8.17 -5.57
CA SER A 218 23.59 -7.65 -4.88
C SER A 218 23.52 -7.96 -3.38
N VAL A 219 24.68 -8.10 -2.75
CA VAL A 219 24.80 -8.31 -1.31
C VAL A 219 25.12 -6.97 -0.65
N GLY A 220 24.46 -6.67 0.47
CA GLY A 220 24.68 -5.45 1.24
C GLY A 220 26.10 -5.33 1.80
N ASN A 221 26.54 -4.09 2.03
CA ASN A 221 27.86 -3.81 2.60
C ASN A 221 27.86 -3.74 4.14
N ASP A 222 26.69 -3.70 4.77
CA ASP A 222 26.49 -3.67 6.23
C ASP A 222 25.62 -4.84 6.66
N LEU A 223 25.97 -5.47 7.79
CA LEU A 223 25.22 -6.55 8.43
C LEU A 223 23.97 -6.06 9.17
N LEU A 224 23.82 -4.73 9.32
CA LEU A 224 22.71 -4.08 10.02
C LEU A 224 22.54 -4.59 11.48
N GLY A 225 23.65 -4.98 12.10
CA GLY A 225 23.70 -5.52 13.46
C GLY A 225 23.21 -6.97 13.61
N SER A 226 23.07 -7.71 12.51
CA SER A 226 23.02 -9.18 12.46
C SER A 226 24.43 -9.74 12.17
N ASP A 227 24.51 -11.03 11.86
CA ASP A 227 25.67 -11.70 11.26
C ASP A 227 25.40 -12.17 9.82
N HIS A 228 24.22 -11.87 9.27
CA HIS A 228 23.90 -12.02 7.86
C HIS A 228 23.81 -10.65 7.16
N PHE A 229 24.31 -10.59 5.93
CA PHE A 229 24.15 -9.45 5.04
C PHE A 229 22.77 -9.51 4.38
N PRO A 230 22.04 -8.38 4.27
CA PRO A 230 20.86 -8.32 3.43
C PRO A 230 21.23 -8.59 1.98
N ILE A 231 20.42 -9.40 1.30
CA ILE A 231 20.48 -9.58 -0.15
C ILE A 231 19.44 -8.68 -0.79
N TYR A 232 19.82 -7.92 -1.80
CA TYR A 232 18.93 -7.05 -2.57
C TYR A 232 18.72 -7.62 -3.96
N VAL A 233 17.45 -7.69 -4.38
CA VAL A 233 17.03 -8.11 -5.71
C VAL A 233 16.25 -6.97 -6.35
N SER A 234 16.70 -6.52 -7.51
CA SER A 234 16.02 -5.55 -8.35
C SER A 234 15.42 -6.28 -9.55
N LEU A 235 14.09 -6.33 -9.63
CA LEU A 235 13.36 -6.95 -10.74
C LEU A 235 12.86 -5.86 -11.69
N ASN A 236 13.32 -5.88 -12.94
CA ASN A 236 12.89 -4.94 -13.96
C ASN A 236 11.53 -5.33 -14.56
N SER A 237 10.46 -5.09 -13.79
CA SER A 237 9.09 -5.38 -14.22
C SER A 237 8.08 -4.38 -13.67
N PHE A 238 6.96 -4.23 -14.39
CA PHE A 238 5.86 -3.34 -14.02
C PHE A 238 4.94 -4.03 -13.01
N VAL A 239 4.96 -3.56 -11.77
CA VAL A 239 4.06 -4.04 -10.72
C VAL A 239 2.71 -3.34 -10.84
N ARG A 240 1.61 -4.08 -10.77
CA ARG A 240 0.28 -3.47 -10.68
C ARG A 240 0.14 -2.85 -9.29
N SER A 241 0.16 -1.52 -9.23
CA SER A 241 -0.16 -0.79 -8.00
C SER A 241 -1.64 -0.43 -7.96
N VAL A 242 -2.20 -0.41 -6.75
CA VAL A 242 -3.48 0.26 -6.51
C VAL A 242 -3.20 1.75 -6.49
N ASP A 243 -3.75 2.49 -7.46
CA ASP A 243 -3.90 3.91 -7.27
C ASP A 243 -4.82 4.11 -6.07
N THR A 244 -4.35 4.85 -5.06
CA THR A 244 -5.26 5.32 -4.02
C THR A 244 -6.36 6.09 -4.70
N PHE A 245 -7.55 5.50 -4.80
CA PHE A 245 -8.69 6.10 -5.46
C PHE A 245 -8.95 7.45 -4.80
N SER A 246 -8.65 8.53 -5.53
CA SER A 246 -8.97 9.88 -5.13
C SER A 246 -10.17 10.26 -5.98
N HIS A 247 -11.34 10.36 -5.34
CA HIS A 247 -12.50 10.99 -5.96
C HIS A 247 -12.23 12.45 -6.36
N ARG A 248 -11.12 13.05 -5.89
CA ARG A 248 -10.75 14.44 -6.20
C ARG A 248 -9.67 14.52 -7.28
N THR A 249 -9.97 15.30 -8.30
CA THR A 249 -9.07 15.87 -9.29
C THR A 249 -8.11 16.85 -8.61
N ARG A 250 -6.82 16.73 -8.92
CA ARG A 250 -5.78 17.61 -8.39
C ARG A 250 -5.30 18.55 -9.48
N LEU A 251 -6.15 19.51 -9.82
CA LEU A 251 -5.78 20.58 -10.74
C LEU A 251 -5.13 21.74 -9.98
N SER A 252 -4.06 22.29 -10.57
CA SER A 252 -3.41 23.51 -10.09
C SER A 252 -4.33 24.73 -10.28
N PRO A 253 -4.07 25.86 -9.61
CA PRO A 253 -4.85 27.09 -9.81
C PRO A 253 -4.95 27.51 -11.29
N LEU A 254 -3.85 27.39 -12.04
CA LEU A 254 -3.80 27.71 -13.47
C LEU A 254 -4.67 26.75 -14.29
N GLN A 255 -4.65 25.45 -13.99
CA GLN A 255 -5.50 24.49 -14.69
C GLN A 255 -6.99 24.70 -14.39
N TRP A 256 -7.34 25.15 -13.18
CA TRP A 256 -8.71 25.55 -12.86
C TRP A 256 -9.15 26.78 -13.67
N GLN A 257 -8.24 27.70 -13.99
CA GLN A 257 -8.53 28.81 -14.90
C GLN A 257 -8.75 28.31 -16.34
N CYS A 258 -7.95 27.36 -16.81
CA CYS A 258 -8.17 26.73 -18.12
C CYS A 258 -9.50 25.97 -18.19
N VAL A 259 -9.89 25.28 -17.10
CA VAL A 259 -11.21 24.64 -16.97
C VAL A 259 -12.33 25.67 -17.06
N ALA A 260 -12.22 26.80 -16.34
CA ALA A 260 -13.20 27.87 -16.39
C ALA A 260 -13.34 28.43 -17.82
N ALA A 261 -12.22 28.73 -18.48
CA ALA A 261 -12.21 29.25 -19.84
C ALA A 261 -12.81 28.28 -20.86
N TRP A 262 -12.50 26.97 -20.73
CA TRP A 262 -13.07 25.94 -21.61
C TRP A 262 -14.58 25.81 -21.44
N LEU A 263 -15.06 25.87 -20.19
CA LEU A 263 -16.49 25.80 -19.90
C LEU A 263 -17.24 27.01 -20.46
N GLU A 264 -16.69 28.21 -20.34
CA GLU A 264 -17.26 29.43 -20.96
C GLU A 264 -17.34 29.30 -22.49
N GLU A 265 -16.29 28.80 -23.13
CA GLU A 265 -16.25 28.63 -24.59
C GLU A 265 -17.30 27.62 -25.11
N HIS A 266 -17.58 26.56 -24.33
CA HIS A 266 -18.45 25.45 -24.75
C HIS A 266 -19.82 25.45 -24.05
N ALA A 267 -20.17 26.51 -23.31
CA ALA A 267 -21.38 26.58 -22.49
C ALA A 267 -22.66 26.40 -23.32
N GLY A 268 -22.76 27.11 -24.44
CA GLY A 268 -23.92 27.06 -25.33
C GLY A 268 -24.17 25.68 -25.95
N ASP A 269 -23.12 24.99 -26.40
CA ASP A 269 -23.22 23.65 -26.99
C ASP A 269 -23.68 22.62 -25.95
N ILE A 270 -23.06 22.63 -24.77
CA ILE A 270 -23.43 21.71 -23.67
C ILE A 270 -24.88 21.97 -23.25
N ALA A 271 -25.30 23.23 -23.12
CA ALA A 271 -26.67 23.58 -22.73
C ALA A 271 -27.71 23.15 -23.78
N ARG A 272 -27.39 23.31 -25.07
CA ARG A 272 -28.25 22.89 -26.18
C ARG A 272 -28.42 21.37 -26.21
N GLU A 273 -27.32 20.62 -26.19
CA GLU A 273 -27.34 19.14 -26.21
C GLU A 273 -28.03 18.57 -24.97
N THR A 274 -27.81 19.17 -23.81
CA THR A 274 -28.48 18.82 -22.56
C THR A 274 -29.99 19.00 -22.67
N SER A 275 -30.44 20.14 -23.17
CA SER A 275 -31.87 20.46 -23.30
C SER A 275 -32.56 19.56 -24.32
N GLU A 276 -31.90 19.29 -25.45
CA GLU A 276 -32.38 18.37 -26.49
C GLU A 276 -32.55 16.95 -25.94
N ALA A 277 -31.56 16.42 -25.22
CA ALA A 277 -31.64 15.10 -24.60
C ALA A 277 -32.70 15.03 -23.47
N ALA A 278 -32.81 16.09 -22.66
CA ALA A 278 -33.78 16.17 -21.57
C ALA A 278 -35.24 16.10 -22.07
N LEU A 279 -35.52 16.81 -23.18
CA LEU A 279 -36.86 16.92 -23.75
C LEU A 279 -37.21 15.76 -24.68
N SER A 280 -36.24 15.26 -25.44
CA SER A 280 -36.49 14.25 -26.49
C SER A 280 -36.42 12.80 -25.98
N ILE A 281 -35.64 12.55 -24.92
CA ILE A 281 -35.41 11.20 -24.40
C ILE A 281 -35.93 11.08 -22.98
N SER A 282 -35.28 11.76 -22.02
CA SER A 282 -35.70 11.79 -20.62
C SER A 282 -34.90 12.82 -19.82
N PRO A 283 -35.44 13.31 -18.68
CA PRO A 283 -34.68 14.16 -17.76
C PRO A 283 -33.35 13.54 -17.30
N GLN A 284 -33.32 12.21 -17.13
CA GLN A 284 -32.12 11.48 -16.74
C GLN A 284 -31.04 11.52 -17.82
N GLU A 285 -31.42 11.40 -19.09
CA GLU A 285 -30.46 11.45 -20.19
C GLU A 285 -29.92 12.87 -20.38
N GLY A 286 -30.76 13.89 -20.25
CA GLY A 286 -30.31 15.28 -20.19
C GLY A 286 -29.27 15.50 -19.09
N TYR A 287 -29.50 14.95 -17.89
CA TYR A 287 -28.50 15.00 -16.81
C TYR A 287 -27.20 14.26 -17.18
N ASN A 288 -27.28 13.06 -17.77
CA ASN A 288 -26.09 12.31 -18.18
C ASN A 288 -25.26 13.10 -19.21
N THR A 289 -25.91 13.71 -20.21
CA THR A 289 -25.28 14.56 -21.23
C THR A 289 -24.63 15.79 -20.60
N PHE A 290 -25.32 16.46 -19.68
CA PHE A 290 -24.76 17.61 -18.95
C PHE A 290 -23.48 17.23 -18.19
N ILE A 291 -23.51 16.12 -17.44
CA ILE A 291 -22.37 15.64 -16.67
C ILE A 291 -21.21 15.25 -17.59
N GLN A 292 -21.47 14.56 -18.71
CA GLN A 292 -20.45 14.24 -19.71
C GLN A 292 -19.83 15.51 -20.32
N GLY A 293 -20.65 16.52 -20.65
CA GLY A 293 -20.21 17.80 -21.19
C GLY A 293 -19.24 18.52 -20.24
N ILE A 294 -19.64 18.70 -18.97
CA ILE A 294 -18.79 19.41 -18.00
C ILE A 294 -17.56 18.60 -17.58
N MET A 295 -17.63 17.26 -17.57
CA MET A 295 -16.48 16.42 -17.19
C MET A 295 -15.45 16.28 -18.31
N THR A 296 -15.84 16.50 -19.58
CA THR A 296 -14.90 16.52 -20.71
C THR A 296 -13.81 17.59 -20.54
N CYS A 297 -14.13 18.72 -19.89
CA CYS A 297 -13.16 19.77 -19.59
C CYS A 297 -12.06 19.29 -18.64
N ILE A 298 -12.42 18.45 -17.66
CA ILE A 298 -11.52 17.87 -16.67
C ILE A 298 -10.60 16.86 -17.34
N ASP A 299 -11.10 16.07 -18.30
CA ASP A 299 -10.27 15.10 -19.02
C ASP A 299 -9.26 15.78 -19.95
N LYS A 300 -9.65 16.89 -20.60
CA LYS A 300 -8.76 17.68 -21.47
C LYS A 300 -7.71 18.49 -20.71
N ASN A 301 -8.08 19.05 -19.54
CA ASN A 301 -7.20 19.92 -18.73
C ASN A 301 -6.53 19.20 -17.56
N SER A 302 -6.95 17.97 -17.26
CA SER A 302 -6.14 17.07 -16.45
C SER A 302 -4.79 16.94 -17.12
N PRO A 303 -3.70 16.86 -16.34
CA PRO A 303 -2.45 16.47 -16.93
C PRO A 303 -2.73 15.13 -17.61
N GLN A 304 -2.68 15.09 -18.96
CA GLN A 304 -2.42 13.85 -19.67
C GLN A 304 -1.32 13.18 -18.86
N LYS A 305 -1.49 11.89 -18.54
CA LYS A 305 -0.41 11.10 -17.96
C LYS A 305 0.75 11.17 -18.94
N ASN A 306 1.56 12.21 -18.85
CA ASN A 306 2.76 12.42 -19.62
C ASN A 306 3.68 11.33 -19.11
N SER A 307 3.63 10.19 -19.79
CA SER A 307 4.61 9.11 -19.72
C SER A 307 6.03 9.62 -19.97
N ASN A 308 6.19 10.86 -20.45
CA ASN A 308 7.47 11.43 -20.88
C ASN A 308 7.98 12.61 -20.05
N ARG A 309 7.60 12.78 -18.78
CA ARG A 309 8.46 13.54 -17.86
C ARG A 309 9.52 12.61 -17.24
N ILE A 310 10.47 12.22 -18.07
CA ILE A 310 11.79 11.79 -17.61
C ILE A 310 12.43 13.01 -16.97
N LYS A 311 12.19 13.21 -15.68
CA LYS A 311 13.12 13.99 -14.87
C LYS A 311 14.37 13.14 -14.73
N PHE A 312 15.36 13.41 -15.58
CA PHE A 312 16.74 13.09 -15.28
C PHE A 312 17.10 13.83 -13.98
N PHE A 313 16.87 13.19 -12.84
CA PHE A 313 17.41 13.64 -11.57
C PHE A 313 18.89 13.24 -11.51
N ASN A 314 19.73 14.10 -12.07
CA ASN A 314 21.10 14.23 -11.58
C ASN A 314 21.02 14.89 -10.20
N GLY A 315 21.39 14.14 -9.15
CA GLY A 315 21.56 14.65 -7.78
C GLY A 315 20.40 14.34 -6.82
N GLY A 316 20.63 13.39 -5.89
CA GLY A 316 20.13 13.43 -4.49
C GLY A 316 18.62 13.54 -4.21
N GLY A 317 17.72 13.28 -5.16
CA GLY A 317 16.27 13.44 -5.00
C GLY A 317 15.53 12.16 -4.60
N ARG A 318 15.12 12.08 -3.33
CA ARG A 318 14.26 11.04 -2.73
C ARG A 318 13.05 10.66 -3.62
N SER A 319 12.77 9.35 -3.74
CA SER A 319 11.65 8.83 -4.53
C SER A 319 10.28 9.37 -4.04
N SER A 320 9.36 9.64 -4.98
CA SER A 320 7.97 10.07 -4.70
C SER A 320 7.09 8.99 -4.02
N ARG A 321 7.64 7.80 -3.76
CA ARG A 321 6.98 6.66 -3.07
C ARG A 321 7.52 6.40 -1.68
N GLY A 322 8.67 6.98 -1.34
CA GLY A 322 9.24 6.88 -0.01
C GLY A 322 8.30 7.55 0.99
N LEU A 323 8.05 6.90 2.12
CA LEU A 323 7.51 7.62 3.26
C LEU A 323 8.46 8.78 3.56
N PRO A 324 7.94 9.95 3.99
CA PRO A 324 8.84 10.98 4.50
C PRO A 324 9.73 10.32 5.56
N PRO A 325 11.05 10.59 5.52
CA PRO A 325 12.03 9.86 6.29
C PRO A 325 11.61 9.82 7.75
N ALA A 326 12.01 8.75 8.42
CA ALA A 326 11.63 8.53 9.81
C ALA A 326 11.88 9.83 10.62
N PRO A 327 10.85 10.45 11.22
CA PRO A 327 10.91 11.83 11.75
C PRO A 327 11.86 11.95 12.96
N TRP A 328 12.37 10.82 13.43
CA TRP A 328 13.28 10.68 14.55
C TRP A 328 14.73 10.44 14.12
N TRP A 329 15.00 10.31 12.82
CA TRP A 329 16.35 10.10 12.29
C TRP A 329 17.15 11.39 12.41
N THR A 330 18.37 11.28 12.93
CA THR A 330 19.25 12.43 13.20
C THR A 330 20.63 12.21 12.56
N PRO A 331 21.43 13.26 12.34
CA PRO A 331 22.81 13.09 11.85
C PRO A 331 23.67 12.17 12.74
N GLN A 332 23.37 12.08 14.04
CA GLN A 332 24.03 11.14 14.97
C GLN A 332 23.74 9.67 14.61
N CYS A 333 22.58 9.39 14.03
CA CYS A 333 22.24 8.05 13.53
C CYS A 333 23.10 7.69 12.32
N ASP A 334 23.29 8.63 11.39
CA ASP A 334 24.14 8.42 10.21
C ASP A 334 25.60 8.20 10.62
N GLU A 335 26.10 8.99 11.57
CA GLU A 335 27.46 8.84 12.09
C GLU A 335 27.68 7.46 12.73
N ALA A 336 26.78 7.05 13.62
CA ALA A 336 26.88 5.75 14.28
C ALA A 336 26.79 4.56 13.30
N ILE A 337 26.16 4.73 12.14
CA ILE A 337 26.12 3.71 11.07
C ILE A 337 27.41 3.74 10.25
N ARG A 338 27.95 4.93 9.94
CA ARG A 338 29.24 5.07 9.25
C ARG A 338 30.38 4.45 10.04
N GLU A 339 30.42 4.69 11.35
CA GLU A 339 31.41 4.12 12.26
C GLU A 339 31.32 2.59 12.30
N ARG A 340 30.09 2.05 12.44
CA ARG A 340 29.83 0.60 12.37
C ARG A 340 30.32 0.00 11.05
N ALA A 341 30.01 0.63 9.92
CA ALA A 341 30.42 0.17 8.61
C ALA A 341 31.95 0.22 8.42
N ALA A 342 32.62 1.24 8.97
CA ALA A 342 34.07 1.35 8.94
C ALA A 342 34.75 0.21 9.71
N LEU A 343 34.29 -0.07 10.94
CA LEU A 343 34.84 -1.17 11.74
C LEU A 343 34.50 -2.55 11.16
N LEU A 344 33.33 -2.70 10.54
CA LEU A 344 33.02 -3.91 9.77
C LEU A 344 34.00 -4.12 8.62
N LYS A 345 34.32 -3.05 7.87
CA LYS A 345 35.31 -3.13 6.78
C LYS A 345 36.69 -3.53 7.30
N THR A 346 37.11 -2.98 8.45
CA THR A 346 38.37 -3.36 9.10
C THR A 346 38.36 -4.83 9.52
N TYR A 347 37.27 -5.29 10.16
CA TYR A 347 37.10 -6.69 10.55
C TYR A 347 37.12 -7.65 9.35
N LYS A 348 36.44 -7.30 8.24
CA LYS A 348 36.46 -8.10 7.00
C LYS A 348 37.87 -8.21 6.41
N ARG A 349 38.68 -7.15 6.49
CA ARG A 349 40.06 -7.15 5.98
C ARG A 349 41.01 -7.93 6.87
N ILE A 350 40.86 -7.79 8.19
CA ILE A 350 41.73 -8.43 9.20
C ILE A 350 40.83 -9.07 10.27
N PRO A 351 40.45 -10.35 10.10
CA PRO A 351 39.59 -11.07 11.04
C PRO A 351 40.32 -11.44 12.34
N SER A 352 40.55 -10.47 13.23
CA SER A 352 41.11 -10.68 14.56
C SER A 352 40.02 -10.62 15.65
N ILE A 353 40.32 -11.18 16.83
CA ILE A 353 39.41 -11.16 17.98
C ILE A 353 39.18 -9.71 18.43
N GLU A 354 40.21 -8.88 18.39
CA GLU A 354 40.16 -7.46 18.76
C GLU A 354 39.28 -6.67 17.80
N ASN A 355 39.47 -6.85 16.49
CA ASN A 355 38.66 -6.17 15.47
C ASN A 355 37.18 -6.60 15.55
N TYR A 356 36.93 -7.89 15.82
CA TYR A 356 35.59 -8.39 16.04
C TYR A 356 34.96 -7.80 17.31
N ALA A 357 35.70 -7.73 18.42
CA ALA A 357 35.23 -7.14 19.66
C ALA A 357 34.87 -5.65 19.48
N ALA A 358 35.74 -4.87 18.82
CA ALA A 358 35.50 -3.46 18.50
C ALA A 358 34.26 -3.27 17.59
N TYR A 359 34.11 -4.12 16.57
CA TYR A 359 32.92 -4.13 15.72
C TYR A 359 31.64 -4.45 16.53
N GLN A 360 31.68 -5.49 17.38
CA GLN A 360 30.53 -5.88 18.21
C GLN A 360 30.15 -4.80 19.23
N GLU A 361 31.12 -4.11 19.82
CA GLU A 361 30.88 -2.97 20.69
C GLU A 361 30.15 -1.85 19.94
N THR A 362 30.62 -1.51 18.74
CA THR A 362 30.01 -0.48 17.91
C THR A 362 28.60 -0.87 17.48
N VAL A 363 28.34 -2.14 17.13
CA VAL A 363 26.98 -2.65 16.88
C VAL A 363 26.05 -2.37 18.07
N ARG A 364 26.50 -2.61 19.31
CA ARG A 364 25.71 -2.32 20.52
C ARG A 364 25.48 -0.82 20.70
N THR A 365 26.52 -0.01 20.48
CA THR A 365 26.45 1.46 20.59
C THR A 365 25.53 2.06 19.54
N THR A 366 25.66 1.71 18.26
CA THR A 366 24.76 2.13 17.18
C THR A 366 23.31 1.78 17.51
N ARG A 367 23.05 0.56 17.99
CA ARG A 367 21.70 0.13 18.40
C ARG A 367 21.14 1.01 19.52
N LYS A 368 21.95 1.35 20.53
CA LYS A 368 21.54 2.27 21.62
C LYS A 368 21.22 3.66 21.07
N VAL A 369 22.05 4.19 20.16
CA VAL A 369 21.84 5.50 19.52
C VAL A 369 20.53 5.53 18.74
N LEU A 370 20.28 4.55 17.87
CA LEU A 370 19.05 4.47 17.07
C LEU A 370 17.79 4.38 17.93
N ARG A 371 17.81 3.54 18.97
CA ARG A 371 16.68 3.43 19.92
C ARG A 371 16.44 4.72 20.70
N ARG A 372 17.51 5.38 21.14
CA ARG A 372 17.43 6.66 21.86
C ARG A 372 16.88 7.77 20.97
N ALA A 373 17.35 7.86 19.72
CA ALA A 373 16.86 8.82 18.74
C ALA A 373 15.36 8.63 18.48
N LYS A 374 14.93 7.38 18.25
CA LYS A 374 13.52 7.03 18.08
C LYS A 374 12.65 7.43 19.28
N ARG A 375 13.08 7.08 20.50
CA ARG A 375 12.37 7.42 21.74
C ARG A 375 12.29 8.94 21.94
N LYS A 376 13.39 9.66 21.77
CA LYS A 376 13.43 11.13 21.88
C LYS A 376 12.56 11.80 20.83
N GLY A 377 12.58 11.33 19.59
CA GLY A 377 11.72 11.85 18.53
C GLY A 377 10.24 11.71 18.86
N TRP A 378 9.84 10.57 19.47
CA TRP A 378 8.47 10.38 19.97
C TRP A 378 8.14 11.30 21.14
N GLN A 379 9.02 11.39 22.15
CA GLN A 379 8.82 12.28 23.30
C GLN A 379 8.72 13.75 22.89
N ASN A 380 9.59 14.22 22.00
CA ASN A 380 9.55 15.58 21.48
C ASN A 380 8.25 15.86 20.73
N PHE A 381 7.77 14.90 19.95
CA PHE A 381 6.47 15.02 19.32
C PHE A 381 5.34 15.15 20.34
N CYS A 382 5.28 14.27 21.35
CA CYS A 382 4.25 14.31 22.39
C CYS A 382 4.30 15.62 23.21
N LYS A 383 5.50 16.12 23.52
CA LYS A 383 5.68 17.39 24.26
C LYS A 383 5.20 18.61 23.48
N ASN A 384 5.25 18.56 22.15
CA ASN A 384 4.78 19.65 21.29
C ASN A 384 3.26 19.63 21.07
N LEU A 385 2.53 18.67 21.66
CA LEU A 385 1.06 18.65 21.65
C LEU A 385 0.54 19.56 22.78
N ASN A 386 -0.27 20.54 22.41
CA ASN A 386 -0.94 21.45 23.34
C ASN A 386 -2.41 21.68 22.90
N HIS A 387 -3.18 22.43 23.69
CA HIS A 387 -4.59 22.73 23.40
C HIS A 387 -4.79 23.53 22.10
N LEU A 388 -3.74 24.18 21.58
CA LEU A 388 -3.74 24.90 20.31
C LEU A 388 -3.39 24.01 19.11
N THR A 389 -3.02 22.75 19.34
CA THR A 389 -2.61 21.85 18.26
C THR A 389 -3.82 21.45 17.42
N PRO A 390 -3.86 21.77 16.11
CA PRO A 390 -5.01 21.47 15.28
C PRO A 390 -5.30 19.96 15.26
N SER A 391 -6.58 19.59 15.36
CA SER A 391 -7.02 18.19 15.27
C SER A 391 -6.50 17.50 14.00
N THR A 392 -6.36 18.24 12.90
CA THR A 392 -5.78 17.74 11.65
C THR A 392 -4.33 17.25 11.80
N GLN A 393 -3.51 17.88 12.65
CA GLN A 393 -2.14 17.47 12.93
C GLN A 393 -2.11 16.19 13.77
N ILE A 394 -2.98 16.11 14.78
CA ILE A 394 -3.15 14.92 15.63
C ILE A 394 -3.64 13.73 14.79
N TRP A 395 -4.70 13.92 14.00
CA TRP A 395 -5.22 12.91 13.08
C TRP A 395 -4.22 12.53 12.00
N ARG A 396 -3.44 13.48 11.47
CA ARG A 396 -2.36 13.17 10.52
C ARG A 396 -1.33 12.26 11.18
N MET A 397 -0.99 12.48 12.46
CA MET A 397 -0.11 11.60 13.20
C MET A 397 -0.74 10.24 13.50
N LEU A 398 -1.96 10.18 14.04
CA LEU A 398 -2.66 8.92 14.30
C LEU A 398 -2.82 8.08 13.02
N LYS A 399 -3.10 8.73 11.88
CA LYS A 399 -3.12 8.11 10.55
C LYS A 399 -1.74 7.59 10.09
N ARG A 400 -0.64 7.96 10.73
CA ARG A 400 0.71 7.37 10.51
C ARG A 400 0.89 6.07 11.27
N PHE A 401 0.10 5.83 12.33
CA PHE A 401 0.13 4.61 13.14
C PHE A 401 -0.97 3.61 12.75
N LYS A 402 -2.05 4.06 12.07
CA LYS A 402 -3.02 3.15 11.46
C LYS A 402 -2.43 2.48 10.21
N ASN A 403 -2.40 1.15 10.18
CA ASN A 403 -2.12 0.38 8.96
C ASN A 403 -3.21 0.72 7.93
N ARG A 404 -2.85 1.48 6.90
CA ARG A 404 -3.78 1.83 5.82
C ARG A 404 -3.89 0.66 4.86
N ARG A 405 -4.82 -0.26 5.11
CA ARG A 405 -5.56 -0.86 4.00
C ARG A 405 -6.72 0.08 3.69
N LEU A 406 -6.61 0.81 2.58
CA LEU A 406 -7.78 1.34 1.87
C LEU A 406 -8.35 0.29 0.90
N ILE A 407 -7.79 -0.92 0.90
CA ILE A 407 -8.40 -2.08 0.28
C ILE A 407 -9.45 -2.56 1.28
N SER A 408 -10.72 -2.36 0.95
CA SER A 408 -11.84 -3.10 1.52
C SER A 408 -11.42 -4.57 1.69
N ASN A 409 -11.82 -5.23 2.77
CA ASN A 409 -11.66 -6.67 3.00
C ASN A 409 -12.36 -7.53 1.92
N CYS A 410 -12.05 -7.34 0.64
CA CYS A 410 -12.39 -8.25 -0.45
C CYS A 410 -11.25 -9.26 -0.57
N GLY A 411 -11.22 -10.21 0.37
CA GLY A 411 -10.16 -11.22 0.43
C GLY A 411 -10.06 -11.94 1.77
N LYS A 412 -11.17 -12.13 2.49
CA LYS A 412 -11.34 -13.39 3.22
C LYS A 412 -11.88 -14.39 2.18
N GLY A 413 -11.38 -15.61 2.25
CA GLY A 413 -11.58 -16.65 1.25
C GLY A 413 -13.03 -16.84 0.83
N THR A 414 -13.17 -17.33 -0.40
CA THR A 414 -14.35 -17.99 -0.96
C THR A 414 -15.31 -18.52 0.12
N GLY A 415 -16.48 -17.89 0.19
CA GLY A 415 -17.60 -18.33 1.03
C GLY A 415 -17.97 -17.37 2.14
N GLN A 416 -18.36 -16.12 1.82
CA GLN A 416 -19.12 -15.25 2.76
C GLN A 416 -19.66 -13.97 2.07
N THR A 417 -20.38 -14.11 0.95
CA THR A 417 -21.23 -13.01 0.44
C THR A 417 -22.43 -12.75 1.35
N SER A 418 -22.82 -13.71 2.19
CA SER A 418 -23.91 -13.60 3.17
C SER A 418 -23.56 -12.84 4.44
N SER A 419 -22.28 -12.77 4.81
CA SER A 419 -21.78 -12.17 6.07
C SER A 419 -21.70 -10.63 6.02
N GLN A 420 -21.39 -10.08 4.85
CA GLN A 420 -21.31 -8.62 4.68
C GLN A 420 -22.69 -7.95 4.78
N THR A 421 -23.73 -8.60 4.25
CA THR A 421 -25.11 -8.11 4.32
C THR A 421 -25.66 -8.18 5.73
N THR A 422 -25.28 -9.20 6.51
CA THR A 422 -25.67 -9.33 7.92
C THR A 422 -24.92 -8.33 8.80
N GLU A 423 -23.61 -8.11 8.60
CA GLU A 423 -22.88 -7.04 9.30
C GLU A 423 -23.48 -5.65 9.02
N ILE A 424 -23.85 -5.37 7.77
CA ILE A 424 -24.52 -4.11 7.40
C ILE A 424 -25.89 -4.00 8.09
N GLN A 425 -26.69 -5.08 8.10
CA GLN A 425 -27.99 -5.10 8.78
C GLN A 425 -27.86 -4.94 10.29
N ASP A 426 -26.85 -5.53 10.93
CA ASP A 426 -26.57 -5.38 12.36
C ASP A 426 -26.14 -3.94 12.70
N ILE A 427 -25.33 -3.32 11.84
CA ILE A 427 -24.96 -1.92 11.98
C ILE A 427 -26.20 -1.02 11.82
N VAL A 428 -27.01 -1.25 10.79
CA VAL A 428 -28.25 -0.51 10.56
C VAL A 428 -29.22 -0.68 11.74
N ALA A 429 -29.35 -1.90 12.28
CA ALA A 429 -30.19 -2.18 13.45
C ALA A 429 -29.67 -1.52 14.73
N LYS A 430 -28.36 -1.31 14.87
CA LYS A 430 -27.78 -0.53 15.98
C LYS A 430 -28.01 0.97 15.84
N PHE A 431 -27.95 1.52 14.62
CA PHE A 431 -28.16 2.95 14.38
C PHE A 431 -29.64 3.34 14.32
N CYS A 432 -30.48 2.46 13.76
CA CYS A 432 -31.92 2.62 13.62
C CYS A 432 -32.63 1.34 14.13
N PRO A 433 -32.71 1.12 15.45
CA PRO A 433 -33.38 -0.04 16.00
C PRO A 433 -34.87 -0.04 15.61
N PRO A 434 -35.54 -1.21 15.56
CA PRO A 434 -36.95 -1.32 15.18
C PRO A 434 -37.88 -0.44 16.03
N SER A 435 -37.46 -0.13 17.27
CA SER A 435 -38.12 0.81 18.20
C SER A 435 -38.10 2.27 17.75
N CYS A 436 -37.23 2.65 16.81
CA CYS A 436 -37.21 3.97 16.17
C CYS A 436 -38.20 4.09 15.01
N SER A 437 -38.99 3.05 14.72
CA SER A 437 -40.17 3.14 13.88
C SER A 437 -41.25 3.92 14.63
N THR A 438 -41.09 5.24 14.76
CA THR A 438 -42.22 6.08 15.13
C THR A 438 -43.32 5.81 14.09
N PRO A 439 -44.58 5.57 14.48
CA PRO A 439 -45.67 5.63 13.51
C PRO A 439 -45.51 6.94 12.77
N ILE A 440 -45.53 6.91 11.43
CA ILE A 440 -45.56 8.14 10.63
C ILE A 440 -46.65 8.99 11.27
N PRO A 441 -46.33 10.13 11.91
CA PRO A 441 -47.35 10.93 12.54
C PRO A 441 -48.39 11.22 11.45
N PRO A 442 -49.69 11.06 11.74
CA PRO A 442 -50.72 11.35 10.75
C PRO A 442 -50.40 12.73 10.17
N ILE A 443 -50.21 12.79 8.85
CA ILE A 443 -49.89 14.02 8.15
C ILE A 443 -50.93 15.03 8.64
N PRO A 444 -50.53 16.11 9.34
CA PRO A 444 -51.50 17.03 9.91
C PRO A 444 -52.39 17.50 8.76
N ALA A 445 -53.67 17.13 8.83
CA ALA A 445 -54.67 17.68 7.94
C ALA A 445 -54.57 19.20 8.08
N SER A 446 -54.32 19.87 6.96
CA SER A 446 -54.15 21.31 6.81
C SER A 446 -53.00 21.99 7.56
N THR A 447 -51.76 21.83 7.08
CA THR A 447 -50.97 23.05 6.80
C THR A 447 -51.55 23.72 5.56
N GLU A 448 -52.70 24.37 5.72
CA GLU A 448 -53.27 25.28 4.73
C GLU A 448 -52.18 26.27 4.28
N ASN A 449 -51.72 26.13 3.03
CA ASN A 449 -51.00 27.12 2.21
C ASN A 449 -49.76 27.86 2.77
N ARG A 450 -49.33 27.66 4.02
CA ARG A 450 -48.21 28.42 4.60
C ARG A 450 -46.83 28.02 4.05
N LEU A 451 -46.74 26.83 3.45
CA LEU A 451 -45.50 26.27 2.90
C LEU A 451 -45.63 25.96 1.40
N SER A 452 -46.65 26.46 0.70
CA SER A 452 -46.82 26.24 -0.75
C SER A 452 -45.63 26.73 -1.59
N TRP A 453 -44.83 27.66 -1.05
CA TRP A 453 -43.58 28.09 -1.65
C TRP A 453 -42.50 26.99 -1.67
N LEU A 454 -42.55 25.99 -0.80
CA LEU A 454 -41.65 24.81 -0.84
C LEU A 454 -41.97 23.88 -2.01
N ASP A 455 -43.19 23.93 -2.54
CA ASP A 455 -43.63 23.17 -3.71
C ASP A 455 -43.39 23.94 -5.02
N SER A 456 -42.81 25.14 -4.94
CA SER A 456 -42.47 25.93 -6.12
C SER A 456 -41.12 25.49 -6.73
N PRO A 457 -40.93 25.64 -8.06
CA PRO A 457 -39.65 25.34 -8.69
C PRO A 457 -38.51 26.17 -8.08
N PHE A 458 -37.35 25.55 -7.93
CA PHE A 458 -36.15 26.19 -7.41
C PHE A 458 -35.78 27.42 -8.24
N SER A 459 -35.34 28.47 -7.55
CA SER A 459 -34.82 29.70 -8.12
C SER A 459 -33.29 29.66 -8.27
N ILE A 460 -32.76 30.50 -9.16
CA ILE A 460 -31.31 30.63 -9.34
C ILE A 460 -30.61 31.14 -8.06
N ASN A 461 -31.31 31.96 -7.27
CA ASN A 461 -30.80 32.49 -6.01
C ASN A 461 -30.65 31.38 -4.95
N GLU A 462 -31.60 30.44 -4.90
CA GLU A 462 -31.50 29.26 -4.02
C GLU A 462 -30.36 28.35 -4.45
N LEU A 463 -30.18 28.12 -5.76
CA LEU A 463 -29.07 27.32 -6.28
C LEU A 463 -27.71 27.95 -5.93
N ARG A 464 -27.57 29.27 -6.11
CA ARG A 464 -26.34 30.00 -5.73
C ARG A 464 -26.08 29.95 -4.23
N ALA A 465 -27.09 30.21 -3.41
CA ALA A 465 -26.97 30.11 -1.95
C ALA A 465 -26.58 28.69 -1.50
N ALA A 466 -27.15 27.66 -2.14
CA ALA A 466 -26.78 26.27 -1.90
C ALA A 466 -25.30 26.02 -2.25
N LEU A 467 -24.83 26.44 -3.43
CA LEU A 467 -23.43 26.31 -3.83
C LEU A 467 -22.48 27.06 -2.87
N ASP A 468 -22.85 28.24 -2.41
CA ASP A 468 -22.05 29.04 -1.47
C ASP A 468 -21.91 28.39 -0.10
N SER A 469 -22.98 27.77 0.39
CA SER A 469 -22.98 27.05 1.66
C SER A 469 -22.08 25.80 1.65
N VAL A 470 -21.79 25.24 0.47
CA VAL A 470 -21.05 23.98 0.34
C VAL A 470 -19.54 24.21 0.39
N LYS A 471 -18.87 23.42 1.26
CA LYS A 471 -17.42 23.32 1.29
C LYS A 471 -16.93 22.66 0.00
N THR A 472 -16.14 23.38 -0.79
CA THR A 472 -15.52 22.90 -2.05
C THR A 472 -14.65 21.66 -1.85
N ALA A 473 -14.09 21.48 -0.65
CA ALA A 473 -13.30 20.33 -0.24
C ALA A 473 -14.16 19.19 0.33
N SER A 474 -15.41 19.02 -0.11
CA SER A 474 -16.24 17.84 0.19
C SER A 474 -15.96 16.70 -0.79
N SER A 475 -16.37 15.48 -0.47
CA SER A 475 -16.26 14.35 -1.42
C SER A 475 -17.37 14.46 -2.46
N PRO A 476 -17.08 14.25 -3.76
CA PRO A 476 -18.11 14.27 -4.80
C PRO A 476 -19.07 13.08 -4.65
N GLY A 477 -20.24 13.18 -5.29
CA GLY A 477 -21.26 12.14 -5.33
C GLY A 477 -20.87 10.96 -6.21
N MET A 478 -21.84 10.07 -6.47
CA MET A 478 -21.67 8.93 -7.38
C MET A 478 -21.41 9.36 -8.83
N ASP A 479 -21.89 10.56 -9.18
CA ASP A 479 -21.64 11.28 -10.43
C ASP A 479 -20.18 11.77 -10.60
N ARG A 480 -19.38 11.74 -9.53
CA ARG A 480 -17.98 12.20 -9.47
C ARG A 480 -17.80 13.69 -9.76
N VAL A 481 -18.86 14.48 -9.67
CA VAL A 481 -18.79 15.93 -9.89
C VAL A 481 -18.38 16.63 -8.60
N GLU A 482 -17.25 17.33 -8.65
CA GLU A 482 -16.78 18.11 -7.51
C GLU A 482 -17.54 19.42 -7.37
N TYR A 483 -17.87 19.81 -6.14
CA TYR A 483 -18.45 21.14 -5.86
C TYR A 483 -17.57 22.29 -6.34
N ARG A 484 -16.24 22.08 -6.43
CA ARG A 484 -15.33 23.07 -7.01
C ARG A 484 -15.58 23.29 -8.50
N LEU A 485 -15.95 22.24 -9.25
CA LEU A 485 -16.33 22.35 -10.66
C LEU A 485 -17.67 23.09 -10.77
N LEU A 486 -18.65 22.76 -9.93
CA LEU A 486 -19.95 23.44 -9.92
C LEU A 486 -19.84 24.95 -9.63
N LYS A 487 -18.89 25.38 -8.78
CA LYS A 487 -18.62 26.80 -8.51
C LYS A 487 -17.95 27.55 -9.66
N VAL A 488 -17.39 26.84 -10.62
CA VAL A 488 -16.69 27.40 -11.79
C VAL A 488 -17.57 27.38 -13.04
N LEU A 489 -18.82 26.90 -12.92
CA LEU A 489 -19.76 26.89 -14.04
C LEU A 489 -20.12 28.32 -14.47
N PRO A 490 -20.12 28.60 -15.79
CA PRO A 490 -20.73 29.77 -16.40
C PRO A 490 -22.21 29.92 -16.05
N GLU A 491 -22.74 31.14 -16.14
CA GLU A 491 -24.15 31.45 -15.87
C GLU A 491 -25.12 30.66 -16.76
N GLU A 492 -24.74 30.41 -18.02
CA GLU A 492 -25.54 29.60 -18.95
C GLU A 492 -25.67 28.16 -18.46
N LEU A 493 -24.57 27.54 -18.00
CA LEU A 493 -24.57 26.17 -17.49
C LEU A 493 -25.23 26.06 -16.11
N LEU A 494 -25.16 27.11 -15.28
CA LEU A 494 -25.93 27.19 -14.03
C LEU A 494 -27.43 27.25 -14.31
N SER A 495 -27.85 28.01 -15.31
CA SER A 495 -29.25 28.10 -15.73
C SER A 495 -29.75 26.78 -16.34
N CYS A 496 -28.89 26.10 -17.09
CA CYS A 496 -29.15 24.76 -17.62
C CYS A 496 -29.32 23.73 -16.48
N LEU A 497 -28.41 23.73 -15.50
CA LEU A 497 -28.51 22.87 -14.32
C LEU A 497 -29.79 23.14 -13.51
N LEU A 498 -30.16 24.41 -13.33
CA LEU A 498 -31.41 24.78 -12.65
C LEU A 498 -32.64 24.23 -13.39
N SER A 499 -32.66 24.36 -14.72
CA SER A 499 -33.73 23.84 -15.56
C SER A 499 -33.86 22.32 -15.42
N LEU A 500 -32.75 21.59 -15.39
CA LEU A 500 -32.74 20.15 -15.13
C LEU A 500 -33.27 19.79 -13.73
N LEU A 501 -32.82 20.51 -12.69
CA LEU A 501 -33.29 20.27 -11.32
C LEU A 501 -34.80 20.49 -11.18
N ASN A 502 -35.32 21.55 -11.79
CA ASN A 502 -36.75 21.83 -11.82
C ASN A 502 -37.52 20.82 -12.66
N LEU A 503 -36.93 20.31 -13.74
CA LEU A 503 -37.53 19.24 -14.53
C LEU A 503 -37.67 17.95 -13.70
N PHE A 504 -36.64 17.56 -12.94
CA PHE A 504 -36.72 16.43 -12.01
C PHE A 504 -37.75 16.66 -10.90
N PHE A 505 -37.75 17.87 -10.32
CA PHE A 505 -38.69 18.23 -9.26
C PHE A 505 -40.14 18.16 -9.73
N CYS A 506 -40.48 18.82 -10.85
CA CYS A 506 -41.83 18.84 -11.40
C CYS A 506 -42.29 17.47 -11.93
N SER A 507 -41.37 16.64 -12.43
CA SER A 507 -41.69 15.28 -12.90
C SER A 507 -41.78 14.25 -11.77
N ALA A 508 -41.43 14.62 -10.53
CA ALA A 508 -41.29 13.71 -9.40
C ALA A 508 -40.35 12.51 -9.68
N ILE A 509 -39.37 12.71 -10.58
CA ILE A 509 -38.35 11.73 -10.92
C ILE A 509 -37.05 12.13 -10.22
N PHE A 510 -36.41 11.19 -9.53
CA PHE A 510 -35.11 11.43 -8.91
C PHE A 510 -33.98 10.91 -9.81
N PRO A 511 -32.85 11.62 -9.91
CA PRO A 511 -31.70 11.11 -10.65
C PRO A 511 -31.23 9.80 -10.04
N THR A 512 -31.07 8.76 -10.86
CA THR A 512 -30.57 7.44 -10.45
C THR A 512 -29.16 7.47 -9.88
N GLN A 513 -28.41 8.56 -10.11
CA GLN A 513 -27.06 8.82 -9.60
C GLN A 513 -26.97 10.12 -8.79
N SER A 514 -28.03 10.49 -8.06
CA SER A 514 -28.16 11.79 -7.39
C SER A 514 -27.00 12.19 -6.47
N PHE A 515 -26.90 13.52 -6.25
CA PHE A 515 -25.95 14.31 -5.45
C PHE A 515 -25.68 13.86 -4.00
N ILE A 516 -26.16 12.69 -3.58
CA ILE A 516 -25.96 12.17 -2.24
C ILE A 516 -24.51 11.66 -2.14
N SER A 517 -23.61 12.60 -1.84
CA SER A 517 -22.48 12.30 -0.98
C SER A 517 -23.05 11.52 0.21
N SER A 518 -22.68 10.26 0.34
CA SER A 518 -22.73 9.60 1.64
C SER A 518 -21.84 10.43 2.56
N ARG A 519 -22.43 11.43 3.23
CA ARG A 519 -21.84 11.96 4.44
C ARG A 519 -21.72 10.74 5.35
N ASN A 520 -20.51 10.22 5.49
CA ASN A 520 -20.17 9.40 6.64
C ASN A 520 -20.69 10.17 7.86
N PRO A 521 -21.61 9.61 8.67
CA PRO A 521 -22.17 10.30 9.83
C PRO A 521 -21.14 10.60 10.93
N MET A 522 -19.85 10.35 10.69
CA MET A 522 -18.76 10.40 11.67
C MET A 522 -18.27 11.82 12.02
N GLU A 523 -18.93 12.88 11.58
CA GLU A 523 -18.53 14.26 11.94
C GLU A 523 -19.73 15.16 12.22
N ARG A 524 -20.53 14.83 13.24
CA ARG A 524 -21.16 15.81 14.15
C ARG A 524 -21.42 15.12 15.49
N ASP A 525 -20.41 15.11 16.35
CA ASP A 525 -20.68 15.04 17.79
C ASP A 525 -21.44 16.32 18.15
N ILE A 526 -22.69 16.13 18.55
CA ILE A 526 -23.51 17.11 19.23
C ILE A 526 -23.07 17.07 20.69
N ASP A 527 -22.51 18.17 21.18
CA ASP A 527 -22.42 18.44 22.62
C ASP A 527 -23.84 18.42 23.19
N PRO A 528 -24.15 17.55 24.17
CA PRO A 528 -25.44 17.58 24.84
C PRO A 528 -25.28 18.39 26.11
N PHE A 529 -25.20 19.73 26.05
CA PHE A 529 -25.52 20.62 27.19
C PHE A 529 -25.61 22.09 26.72
N LEU A 530 -26.86 22.58 26.64
CA LEU A 530 -27.43 23.94 26.74
C LEU A 530 -28.41 24.26 25.62
#